data_AF-A0A7R7WB57-F1
#
_entry.id   AF-A0A7R7WB57-F1
#
_cell.length_a   1.000
_cell.length_b   1.000
_cell.length_c   1.000
_cell.angle_alpha   90.00
_cell.angle_beta   90.00
_cell.angle_gamma   90.00
#
_symmetry.space_group_name_H-M   'P 1'
#
loop_
_entity.id
_entity.type
_entity.pdbx_description
1 polymer ?
#
loop_
_entity_poly.entity_id
_entity_poly.type
_entity_poly.pdbx_seq_one_letter_code
_entity_poly.pdbx_strand_id
1 'polypeptide(L)'
;MQLGVLHTMVSLRCDEPILSYLETIRTVWMDRIFGGSDTLPVHADAETVLALESQVPKLSEPDRENLRSRMMGGRTLFPSIDDSDTRAALWERLKQIDTPIPTLGTFFQDLRFLGVASKVMKALLLPPEDLGSKKAKKITIDCELGTQHRTDGSVSLRETRLQARRGLHELWRFSFQYGLDMTEVARRQPHKRKKSCSSYPVPNCSTSIDRMALWRHFFWLADQHGFQIPAIAEIVPRQASLPTPQTPEGLGSTEQDEAVNRRCGIPYADTVDADRFALEGNRLWQPWESPQVTTVFFRRSQFQTFFRYLWGGSGINQATNAARESAATDGTAAIDQEILNHELEHRMPSPSFSQILQISSPIDWSMAMWDCGMGSLEMPIGNLEVVVTIPNHNPRRISLPCDEMIINNFFNGLKERRFVIHSLDYHTVSAEPSLYLWNLRYPWERVQAILTEENVQEYTASDGNRLKRRRREIAEAIDDIAAWVDEQILKLSVPAPPSWEWNVQDEEY
;
A
#
# COMPACT_ATOMS: atom_id res chain seq x y z
N MET A 1 6.88 -12.59 -19.72
CA MET A 1 5.71 -12.32 -18.85
C MET A 1 4.78 -13.52 -18.84
N GLN A 2 4.27 -13.94 -17.68
CA GLN A 2 3.29 -15.03 -17.56
C GLN A 2 1.86 -14.46 -17.71
N LEU A 3 1.49 -14.07 -18.94
CA LEU A 3 0.18 -13.46 -19.23
C LEU A 3 -1.01 -14.32 -18.76
N GLY A 4 -0.81 -15.63 -18.70
CA GLY A 4 -1.79 -16.60 -18.21
C GLY A 4 -2.19 -16.45 -16.74
N VAL A 5 -1.51 -15.64 -15.92
CA VAL A 5 -1.85 -15.47 -14.48
C VAL A 5 -2.68 -14.20 -14.22
N LEU A 6 -2.85 -13.31 -15.22
CA LEU A 6 -3.59 -12.06 -15.05
C LEU A 6 -5.08 -12.27 -14.74
N HIS A 7 -5.71 -13.27 -15.35
CA HIS A 7 -7.10 -13.61 -15.03
C HIS A 7 -7.25 -14.07 -13.57
N THR A 8 -6.26 -14.80 -13.05
CA THR A 8 -6.19 -15.19 -11.64
C THR A 8 -6.11 -13.95 -10.77
N MET A 9 -5.21 -13.01 -11.06
CA MET A 9 -5.04 -11.75 -10.33
C MET A 9 -6.37 -10.99 -10.17
N VAL A 10 -7.11 -10.80 -11.27
CA VAL A 10 -8.41 -10.10 -11.26
C VAL A 10 -9.49 -10.88 -10.48
N SER A 11 -9.41 -12.22 -10.45
CA SER A 11 -10.36 -13.05 -9.71
C SER A 11 -10.11 -13.10 -8.19
N LEU A 12 -8.92 -12.69 -7.74
CA LEU A 12 -8.56 -12.76 -6.31
C LEU A 12 -9.38 -11.78 -5.46
N ARG A 13 -9.77 -10.62 -6.01
CA ARG A 13 -10.37 -9.50 -5.25
C ARG A 13 -9.41 -8.97 -4.16
N CYS A 14 -8.11 -9.00 -4.42
CA CYS A 14 -7.05 -8.58 -3.48
C CYS A 14 -6.27 -7.40 -4.04
N ASP A 15 -6.98 -6.37 -4.50
CA ASP A 15 -6.34 -5.27 -5.22
C ASP A 15 -5.38 -4.50 -4.30
N GLU A 16 -5.70 -4.34 -3.01
CA GLU A 16 -4.82 -3.67 -2.04
C GLU A 16 -3.49 -4.42 -1.84
N PRO A 17 -3.46 -5.73 -1.48
CA PRO A 17 -2.18 -6.44 -1.39
C PRO A 17 -1.38 -6.43 -2.71
N ILE A 18 -2.07 -6.54 -3.85
CA ILE A 18 -1.43 -6.53 -5.17
C ILE A 18 -0.77 -5.18 -5.44
N LEU A 19 -1.48 -4.07 -5.22
CA LEU A 19 -0.95 -2.73 -5.41
C LEU A 19 0.21 -2.43 -4.45
N SER A 20 0.13 -2.87 -3.19
CA SER A 20 1.25 -2.76 -2.23
C SER A 20 2.51 -3.47 -2.73
N TYR A 21 2.36 -4.65 -3.33
CA TYR A 21 3.50 -5.39 -3.88
C TYR A 21 4.09 -4.68 -5.11
N LEU A 22 3.24 -4.24 -6.05
CA LEU A 22 3.69 -3.54 -7.26
C LEU A 22 4.37 -2.21 -6.92
N GLU A 23 3.86 -1.48 -5.93
CA GLU A 23 4.49 -0.27 -5.43
C GLU A 23 5.86 -0.58 -4.82
N THR A 24 5.99 -1.70 -4.09
CA THR A 24 7.29 -2.13 -3.55
C THR A 24 8.29 -2.45 -4.67
N ILE A 25 7.86 -3.08 -5.78
CA ILE A 25 8.70 -3.25 -6.97
C ILE A 25 9.15 -1.89 -7.48
N ARG A 26 8.21 -0.97 -7.71
CA ARG A 26 8.54 0.37 -8.19
C ARG A 26 9.54 1.08 -7.27
N THR A 27 9.30 1.12 -5.97
CA THR A 27 10.18 1.77 -4.98
C THR A 27 11.57 1.17 -4.97
N VAL A 28 11.70 -0.16 -4.99
CA VAL A 28 13.03 -0.80 -4.96
C VAL A 28 13.81 -0.48 -6.24
N TRP A 29 13.16 -0.55 -7.40
CA TRP A 29 13.85 -0.29 -8.66
C TRP A 29 14.12 1.19 -8.90
N MET A 30 13.09 2.04 -8.85
CA MET A 30 13.20 3.46 -9.16
C MET A 30 13.94 4.23 -8.08
N ASP A 31 13.55 4.05 -6.82
CA ASP A 31 14.08 4.89 -5.74
C ASP A 31 15.39 4.30 -5.18
N ARG A 32 15.44 2.98 -4.94
CA ARG A 32 16.62 2.37 -4.30
C ARG A 32 17.73 2.03 -5.28
N ILE A 33 17.45 1.35 -6.39
CA ILE A 33 18.48 0.96 -7.38
C ILE A 33 18.88 2.17 -8.24
N PHE A 34 17.91 2.87 -8.83
CA PHE A 34 18.17 3.98 -9.74
C PHE A 34 18.28 5.35 -9.05
N GLY A 35 18.04 5.44 -7.74
CA GLY A 35 18.22 6.68 -6.99
C GLY A 35 17.26 7.79 -7.40
N GLY A 36 16.07 7.46 -7.89
CA GLY A 36 15.08 8.41 -8.41
C GLY A 36 15.42 9.01 -9.78
N SER A 37 16.41 8.45 -10.48
CA SER A 37 16.73 8.89 -11.84
C SER A 37 15.70 8.37 -12.85
N ASP A 38 15.17 9.27 -13.67
CA ASP A 38 14.26 8.92 -14.78
C ASP A 38 15.00 8.38 -16.02
N THR A 39 16.33 8.53 -16.09
CA THR A 39 17.12 8.13 -17.27
C THR A 39 17.74 6.74 -17.12
N LEU A 40 18.06 6.31 -15.91
CA LEU A 40 18.68 5.01 -15.66
C LEU A 40 17.78 3.78 -15.92
N PRO A 41 16.45 3.82 -15.68
CA PRO A 41 15.59 2.66 -15.85
C PRO A 41 15.59 2.04 -17.25
N VAL A 42 15.84 2.85 -18.30
CA VAL A 42 15.90 2.37 -19.69
C VAL A 42 17.03 1.36 -19.93
N HIS A 43 18.04 1.36 -19.04
CA HIS A 43 19.21 0.49 -19.14
C HIS A 43 19.01 -0.88 -18.47
N ALA A 44 17.86 -1.13 -17.85
CA ALA A 44 17.53 -2.40 -17.21
C ALA A 44 17.04 -3.43 -18.23
N ASP A 45 17.93 -4.29 -18.71
CA ASP A 45 17.58 -5.40 -19.59
C ASP A 45 17.05 -6.63 -18.82
N ALA A 46 16.51 -7.60 -19.56
CA ALA A 46 15.90 -8.80 -18.98
C ALA A 46 16.91 -9.69 -18.22
N GLU A 47 18.15 -9.79 -18.67
CA GLU A 47 19.20 -10.58 -18.00
C GLU A 47 19.60 -9.91 -16.69
N THR A 48 19.73 -8.58 -16.68
CA THR A 48 19.95 -7.80 -15.47
C THR A 48 18.83 -8.00 -14.45
N VAL A 49 17.57 -7.92 -14.88
CA VAL A 49 16.41 -8.16 -14.00
C VAL A 49 16.42 -9.57 -13.42
N LEU A 50 16.70 -10.58 -14.23
CA LEU A 50 16.77 -11.98 -13.79
C LEU A 50 17.94 -12.23 -12.83
N ALA A 51 19.09 -11.58 -13.05
CA ALA A 51 20.25 -11.71 -12.18
C ALA A 51 20.05 -11.06 -10.81
N LEU A 52 19.25 -9.99 -10.74
CA LEU A 52 18.92 -9.30 -9.49
C LEU A 52 17.76 -9.93 -8.74
N GLU A 53 16.89 -10.68 -9.41
CA GLU A 53 15.71 -11.32 -8.81
C GLU A 53 16.05 -12.10 -7.53
N SER A 54 15.35 -11.78 -6.43
CA SER A 54 15.48 -12.42 -5.12
C SER A 54 16.86 -12.35 -4.45
N GLN A 55 17.77 -11.51 -4.95
CA GLN A 55 19.06 -11.25 -4.31
C GLN A 55 18.88 -10.30 -3.11
N VAL A 56 19.74 -10.41 -2.09
CA VAL A 56 19.74 -9.57 -0.88
C VAL A 56 21.17 -9.08 -0.59
N PRO A 57 21.72 -8.16 -1.40
CA PRO A 57 23.16 -7.87 -1.42
C PRO A 57 23.72 -7.27 -0.12
N LYS A 58 22.88 -6.64 0.71
CA LYS A 58 23.31 -6.08 2.00
C LYS A 58 23.56 -7.15 3.06
N LEU A 59 22.82 -8.27 3.01
CA LEU A 59 22.89 -9.33 4.01
C LEU A 59 23.69 -10.54 3.52
N SER A 60 23.47 -10.96 2.27
CA SER A 60 24.11 -12.15 1.70
C SER A 60 25.46 -11.81 1.05
N GLU A 61 26.55 -12.27 1.66
CA GLU A 61 27.88 -12.20 1.05
C GLU A 61 27.94 -12.89 -0.33
N PRO A 62 27.39 -14.11 -0.49
CA PRO A 62 27.36 -14.78 -1.80
C PRO A 62 26.63 -13.97 -2.88
N ASP A 63 25.48 -13.38 -2.55
CA ASP A 63 24.74 -12.53 -3.50
C ASP A 63 25.56 -11.28 -3.85
N ARG A 64 26.14 -10.63 -2.83
CA ARG A 64 26.96 -9.43 -3.03
C ARG A 64 28.15 -9.71 -3.94
N GLU A 65 28.88 -10.80 -3.72
CA GLU A 65 30.04 -11.15 -4.52
C GLU A 65 29.66 -11.54 -5.95
N ASN A 66 28.59 -12.33 -6.12
CA ASN A 66 28.06 -12.69 -7.45
C ASN A 66 27.67 -11.43 -8.24
N LEU A 67 26.96 -10.49 -7.62
CA LEU A 67 26.55 -9.24 -8.27
C LEU A 67 27.72 -8.30 -8.51
N ARG A 68 28.67 -8.19 -7.58
CA ARG A 68 29.90 -7.39 -7.75
C ARG A 68 30.69 -7.87 -8.96
N SER A 69 30.87 -9.19 -9.08
CA SER A 69 31.57 -9.80 -10.21
C SER A 69 30.87 -9.50 -11.54
N ARG A 70 29.54 -9.60 -11.60
CA ARG A 70 28.76 -9.28 -12.81
C ARG A 70 28.71 -7.78 -13.13
N MET A 71 28.76 -6.92 -12.11
CA MET A 71 28.75 -5.46 -12.26
C MET A 71 30.11 -4.93 -12.70
N MET A 72 31.20 -5.37 -12.06
CA MET A 72 32.53 -4.77 -12.26
C MET A 72 33.45 -5.62 -13.14
N GLY A 73 33.37 -6.95 -13.06
CA GLY A 73 34.23 -7.86 -13.81
C GLY A 73 33.65 -8.25 -15.17
N GLY A 74 32.50 -8.93 -15.16
CA GLY A 74 31.86 -9.46 -16.36
C GLY A 74 31.06 -8.44 -17.18
N ARG A 75 30.73 -7.28 -16.58
CA ARG A 75 29.91 -6.21 -17.18
C ARG A 75 28.58 -6.70 -17.76
N THR A 76 28.01 -7.75 -17.16
CA THR A 76 26.75 -8.36 -17.58
C THR A 76 25.53 -7.72 -16.90
N LEU A 77 25.72 -7.01 -15.78
CA LEU A 77 24.68 -6.16 -15.20
C LEU A 77 24.73 -4.75 -15.82
N PHE A 78 23.58 -4.27 -16.28
CA PHE A 78 23.41 -2.98 -16.96
C PHE A 78 24.46 -2.77 -18.06
N PRO A 79 24.53 -3.64 -19.09
CA PRO A 79 25.59 -3.64 -20.09
C PRO A 79 25.59 -2.37 -20.95
N SER A 80 24.45 -1.67 -21.05
CA SER A 80 24.30 -0.42 -21.80
C SER A 80 24.81 0.82 -21.04
N ILE A 81 25.20 0.70 -19.77
CA ILE A 81 25.81 1.79 -19.00
C ILE A 81 27.32 1.67 -19.13
N ASP A 82 27.92 2.53 -19.95
CA ASP A 82 29.36 2.56 -20.16
C ASP A 82 30.12 3.36 -19.10
N ASP A 83 29.49 4.41 -18.57
CA ASP A 83 30.10 5.34 -17.64
C ASP A 83 30.49 4.68 -16.31
N SER A 84 31.78 4.75 -15.97
CA SER A 84 32.34 4.09 -14.79
C SER A 84 31.80 4.69 -13.50
N ASP A 85 31.59 6.00 -13.44
CA ASP A 85 31.12 6.69 -12.23
C ASP A 85 29.66 6.34 -11.94
N THR A 86 28.82 6.32 -12.97
CA THR A 86 27.43 5.87 -12.88
C THR A 86 27.34 4.41 -12.43
N ARG A 87 28.19 3.53 -12.97
CA ARG A 87 28.25 2.12 -12.54
C ARG A 87 28.65 1.98 -11.07
N ALA A 88 29.67 2.72 -10.63
CA ALA A 88 30.10 2.73 -9.23
C ALA A 88 28.98 3.24 -8.31
N ALA A 89 28.31 4.33 -8.68
CA ALA A 89 27.19 4.86 -7.91
C ALA A 89 26.00 3.89 -7.83
N LEU A 90 25.70 3.19 -8.93
CA LEU A 90 24.66 2.17 -8.97
C LEU A 90 25.03 0.97 -8.08
N TRP A 91 26.29 0.54 -8.11
CA TRP A 91 26.79 -0.51 -7.22
C TRP A 91 26.69 -0.12 -5.74
N GLU A 92 27.07 1.12 -5.39
CA GLU A 92 26.99 1.63 -4.03
C GLU A 92 25.55 1.63 -3.49
N ARG A 93 24.55 1.87 -4.34
CA ARG A 93 23.14 1.75 -3.96
C ARG A 93 22.68 0.30 -3.89
N LEU A 94 23.05 -0.51 -4.87
CA LEU A 94 22.62 -1.90 -4.98
C LEU A 94 23.08 -2.75 -3.80
N LYS A 95 24.31 -2.55 -3.31
CA LYS A 95 24.83 -3.25 -2.12
C LYS A 95 24.10 -2.89 -0.81
N GLN A 96 23.31 -1.82 -0.79
CA GLN A 96 22.55 -1.38 0.39
C GLN A 96 21.14 -1.98 0.48
N ILE A 97 20.76 -2.81 -0.49
CA ILE A 97 19.43 -3.43 -0.51
C ILE A 97 19.38 -4.59 0.50
N ASP A 98 18.56 -4.42 1.54
CA ASP A 98 18.35 -5.34 2.66
C ASP A 98 17.05 -6.17 2.56
N THR A 99 16.38 -6.14 1.42
CA THR A 99 15.21 -6.97 1.13
C THR A 99 15.46 -7.79 -0.13
N PRO A 100 14.83 -8.96 -0.32
CA PRO A 100 14.85 -9.65 -1.60
C PRO A 100 14.39 -8.69 -2.70
N ILE A 101 15.22 -8.49 -3.72
CA ILE A 101 14.88 -7.58 -4.83
C ILE A 101 13.65 -8.17 -5.55
N PRO A 102 12.50 -7.48 -5.48
CA PRO A 102 11.27 -7.98 -6.07
C PRO A 102 11.23 -7.63 -7.56
N THR A 103 10.55 -8.46 -8.33
CA THR A 103 10.40 -8.37 -9.79
C THR A 103 8.97 -8.80 -10.14
N LEU A 104 8.55 -8.59 -11.39
CA LEU A 104 7.30 -9.22 -11.85
C LEU A 104 7.38 -10.75 -11.82
N GLY A 105 8.58 -11.33 -11.99
CA GLY A 105 8.81 -12.76 -11.90
C GLY A 105 8.49 -13.31 -10.51
N THR A 106 9.05 -12.71 -9.47
CA THR A 106 8.78 -13.07 -8.06
C THR A 106 7.34 -12.75 -7.66
N PHE A 107 6.80 -11.61 -8.11
CA PHE A 107 5.40 -11.25 -7.89
C PHE A 107 4.43 -12.35 -8.32
N PHE A 108 4.55 -12.87 -9.56
CA PHE A 108 3.65 -13.95 -10.01
C PHE A 108 3.82 -15.25 -9.21
N GLN A 109 5.01 -15.51 -8.69
CA GLN A 109 5.25 -16.67 -7.83
C GLN A 109 4.60 -16.50 -6.46
N ASP A 110 4.74 -15.32 -5.88
CA ASP A 110 4.20 -14.91 -4.58
C ASP A 110 2.67 -14.76 -4.62
N LEU A 111 2.11 -14.32 -5.74
CA LEU A 111 0.67 -14.20 -5.97
C LEU A 111 -0.06 -15.53 -5.79
N ARG A 112 0.59 -16.66 -6.10
CA ARG A 112 0.01 -17.99 -5.85
C ARG A 112 -0.21 -18.25 -4.37
N PHE A 113 0.67 -17.74 -3.52
CA PHE A 113 0.54 -17.87 -2.07
C PHE A 113 -0.51 -16.89 -1.52
N LEU A 114 -0.56 -15.66 -2.03
CA LEU A 114 -1.69 -14.75 -1.75
C LEU A 114 -3.03 -15.39 -2.12
N GLY A 115 -3.09 -16.14 -3.23
CA GLY A 115 -4.27 -16.88 -3.64
C GLY A 115 -4.76 -17.91 -2.61
N VAL A 116 -3.85 -18.54 -1.86
CA VAL A 116 -4.20 -19.44 -0.74
C VAL A 116 -4.84 -18.65 0.40
N ALA A 117 -4.17 -17.59 0.84
CA ALA A 117 -4.66 -16.74 1.92
C ALA A 117 -6.00 -16.08 1.57
N SER A 118 -6.19 -15.65 0.32
CA SER A 118 -7.44 -15.04 -0.15
C SER A 118 -8.65 -15.98 0.01
N LYS A 119 -8.46 -17.29 -0.13
CA LYS A 119 -9.54 -18.27 0.07
C LYS A 119 -9.95 -18.37 1.54
N VAL A 120 -8.98 -18.24 2.44
CA VAL A 120 -9.25 -18.20 3.89
C VAL A 120 -10.02 -16.94 4.23
N MET A 121 -9.55 -15.78 3.77
CA MET A 121 -10.23 -14.49 4.01
C MET A 121 -11.65 -14.45 3.42
N LYS A 122 -11.87 -15.04 2.24
CA LYS A 122 -13.19 -15.10 1.59
C LYS A 122 -14.24 -15.85 2.43
N ALA A 123 -13.84 -16.73 3.35
CA ALA A 123 -14.78 -17.43 4.23
C ALA A 123 -15.42 -16.51 5.28
N LEU A 124 -14.89 -15.30 5.49
CA LEU A 124 -15.49 -14.28 6.35
C LEU A 124 -16.53 -13.43 5.63
N LEU A 125 -16.62 -13.49 4.29
CA LEU A 125 -17.55 -12.65 3.54
C LEU A 125 -18.99 -13.13 3.71
N LEU A 126 -19.90 -12.20 4.02
CA LEU A 126 -21.32 -12.48 4.15
C LEU A 126 -21.96 -12.80 2.78
N PRO A 127 -22.97 -13.69 2.72
CA PRO A 127 -23.70 -13.95 1.48
C PRO A 127 -24.38 -12.70 0.92
N PRO A 128 -24.54 -12.58 -0.41
CA PRO A 128 -25.12 -11.39 -1.05
C PRO A 128 -26.59 -11.10 -0.71
N GLU A 129 -27.27 -12.00 0.01
CA GLU A 129 -28.70 -11.89 0.30
C GLU A 129 -29.02 -10.83 1.38
N ASP A 130 -28.06 -10.48 2.24
CA ASP A 130 -28.24 -9.50 3.32
C ASP A 130 -27.94 -8.05 2.91
N LEU A 131 -27.30 -7.84 1.74
CA LEU A 131 -26.96 -6.52 1.22
C LEU A 131 -27.85 -6.20 0.01
N GLY A 132 -29.05 -5.71 0.31
CA GLY A 132 -30.03 -5.32 -0.68
C GLY A 132 -29.46 -4.42 -1.78
N SER A 133 -29.60 -4.89 -3.02
CA SER A 133 -29.47 -4.20 -4.32
C SER A 133 -28.21 -4.45 -5.20
N LYS A 134 -28.46 -5.24 -6.25
CA LYS A 134 -28.18 -4.99 -7.69
C LYS A 134 -26.75 -4.58 -8.09
N LYS A 135 -26.13 -5.50 -8.85
CA LYS A 135 -24.75 -5.54 -9.38
C LYS A 135 -23.72 -5.70 -8.27
N ALA A 136 -23.17 -6.92 -8.14
CA ALA A 136 -21.96 -7.19 -7.40
C ALA A 136 -20.83 -6.29 -7.95
N LYS A 137 -20.72 -5.09 -7.39
CA LYS A 137 -19.55 -4.23 -7.54
C LYS A 137 -18.40 -5.14 -7.12
N LYS A 138 -17.37 -5.28 -7.96
CA LYS A 138 -16.18 -6.10 -7.64
C LYS A 138 -15.41 -5.38 -6.52
N ILE A 139 -15.98 -5.35 -5.32
CA ILE A 139 -15.37 -4.80 -4.12
C ILE A 139 -14.20 -5.74 -3.76
N THR A 140 -13.14 -5.25 -3.15
CA THR A 140 -12.03 -6.10 -2.70
C THR A 140 -12.41 -6.82 -1.40
N ILE A 141 -11.63 -7.83 -1.00
CA ILE A 141 -11.81 -8.51 0.29
C ILE A 141 -11.68 -7.51 1.45
N ASP A 142 -10.64 -6.66 1.41
CA ASP A 142 -10.33 -5.70 2.45
C ASP A 142 -11.46 -4.67 2.62
N CYS A 143 -11.93 -4.09 1.50
CA CYS A 143 -13.03 -3.14 1.53
C CYS A 143 -14.32 -3.79 2.05
N GLU A 144 -14.65 -5.00 1.59
CA GLU A 144 -15.86 -5.69 2.02
C GLU A 144 -15.83 -6.04 3.51
N LEU A 145 -14.71 -6.56 4.02
CA LEU A 145 -14.53 -6.80 5.45
C LEU A 145 -14.51 -5.50 6.26
N GLY A 146 -13.96 -4.42 5.68
CA GLY A 146 -14.03 -3.08 6.26
C GLY A 146 -15.45 -2.60 6.52
N THR A 147 -16.38 -2.87 5.59
CA THR A 147 -17.81 -2.54 5.77
C THR A 147 -18.50 -3.40 6.82
N GLN A 148 -17.98 -4.60 7.07
CA GLN A 148 -18.48 -5.55 8.07
C GLN A 148 -17.89 -5.33 9.46
N HIS A 149 -16.98 -4.35 9.63
CA HIS A 149 -16.43 -4.01 10.93
C HIS A 149 -17.46 -3.25 11.78
N ARG A 150 -17.68 -3.70 13.02
CA ARG A 150 -18.59 -3.06 13.96
C ARG A 150 -18.16 -1.61 14.20
N THR A 151 -19.11 -0.70 14.10
CA THR A 151 -18.90 0.71 14.41
C THR A 151 -19.45 0.96 15.81
N ASP A 152 -18.58 1.33 16.74
CA ASP A 152 -18.99 1.89 18.03
C ASP A 152 -19.23 3.38 17.84
N GLY A 153 -20.47 3.84 18.08
CA GLY A 153 -20.84 5.25 17.94
C GLY A 153 -20.08 6.19 18.90
N SER A 154 -19.38 5.66 19.89
CA SER A 154 -18.54 6.42 20.82
C SER A 154 -17.11 6.68 20.32
N VAL A 155 -16.67 5.98 19.25
CA VAL A 155 -15.29 6.01 18.75
C VAL A 155 -15.21 6.80 17.45
N SER A 156 -14.17 7.64 17.31
CA SER A 156 -13.96 8.39 16.07
C SER A 156 -13.80 7.47 14.86
N LEU A 157 -14.29 7.90 13.70
CA LEU A 157 -14.18 7.16 12.45
C LEU A 157 -12.72 6.80 12.08
N ARG A 158 -11.75 7.66 12.43
CA ARG A 158 -10.31 7.38 12.24
C ARG A 158 -9.82 6.20 13.10
N GLU A 159 -10.26 6.14 14.35
CA GLU A 159 -9.87 5.08 15.28
C GLU A 159 -10.51 3.75 14.89
N THR A 160 -11.78 3.75 14.50
CA THR A 160 -12.45 2.55 13.95
C THR A 160 -11.73 2.01 12.72
N ARG A 161 -11.25 2.89 11.82
CA ARG A 161 -10.42 2.49 10.67
C ARG A 161 -9.09 1.87 11.09
N LEU A 162 -8.44 2.42 12.10
CA LEU A 162 -7.17 1.88 12.59
C LEU A 162 -7.36 0.50 13.21
N GLN A 163 -8.46 0.30 13.94
CA GLN A 163 -8.84 -0.99 14.52
C GLN A 163 -9.11 -2.03 13.42
N ALA A 164 -9.90 -1.67 12.40
CA ALA A 164 -10.15 -2.54 11.25
C ALA A 164 -8.85 -2.91 10.51
N ARG A 165 -7.92 -1.96 10.32
CA ARG A 165 -6.60 -2.23 9.70
C ARG A 165 -5.76 -3.20 10.52
N ARG A 166 -5.71 -3.03 11.85
CA ARG A 166 -5.01 -3.96 12.75
C ARG A 166 -5.64 -5.36 12.70
N GLY A 167 -6.97 -5.43 12.70
CA GLY A 167 -7.69 -6.68 12.59
C GLY A 167 -7.43 -7.40 11.26
N LEU A 168 -7.49 -6.69 10.13
CA LEU A 168 -7.14 -7.26 8.84
C LEU A 168 -5.68 -7.71 8.75
N HIS A 169 -4.75 -6.95 9.32
CA HIS A 169 -3.35 -7.35 9.39
C HIS A 169 -3.22 -8.72 10.07
N GLU A 170 -3.88 -8.90 11.21
CA GLU A 170 -3.88 -10.18 11.93
C GLU A 170 -4.58 -11.31 11.17
N LEU A 171 -5.70 -11.02 10.50
CA LEU A 171 -6.41 -12.02 9.69
C LEU A 171 -5.60 -12.46 8.47
N TRP A 172 -4.96 -11.53 7.77
CA TRP A 172 -4.06 -11.83 6.65
C TRP A 172 -2.82 -12.60 7.12
N ARG A 173 -2.23 -12.18 8.25
CA ARG A 173 -1.10 -12.89 8.88
C ARG A 173 -1.47 -14.33 9.20
N PHE A 174 -2.59 -14.54 9.89
CA PHE A 174 -3.08 -15.88 10.23
C PHE A 174 -3.33 -16.72 8.97
N SER A 175 -3.93 -16.11 7.94
CA SER A 175 -4.19 -16.76 6.65
C SER A 175 -2.90 -17.16 5.93
N PHE A 176 -1.84 -16.35 6.00
CA PHE A 176 -0.51 -16.72 5.49
C PHE A 176 0.14 -17.83 6.34
N GLN A 177 -0.07 -17.81 7.65
CA GLN A 177 0.56 -18.73 8.60
C GLN A 177 -0.03 -20.15 8.52
N TYR A 178 -1.35 -20.27 8.34
CA TYR A 178 -2.06 -21.56 8.40
C TYR A 178 -2.90 -21.87 7.15
N GLY A 179 -2.96 -20.99 6.15
CA GLY A 179 -3.88 -21.14 5.01
C GLY A 179 -3.65 -22.40 4.15
N LEU A 180 -2.42 -22.91 4.09
CA LEU A 180 -2.15 -24.19 3.41
C LEU A 180 -2.81 -25.37 4.11
N ASP A 181 -2.83 -25.36 5.45
CA ASP A 181 -3.47 -26.40 6.27
C ASP A 181 -5.00 -26.25 6.28
N MET A 182 -5.50 -25.01 6.11
CA MET A 182 -6.93 -24.71 6.09
C MET A 182 -7.61 -25.01 4.75
N THR A 183 -6.91 -24.82 3.62
CA THR A 183 -7.56 -24.81 2.29
C THR A 183 -7.33 -26.07 1.46
N GLU A 184 -6.37 -26.95 1.78
CA GLU A 184 -6.00 -28.18 1.03
C GLU A 184 -5.70 -28.03 -0.48
N VAL A 185 -5.99 -26.89 -1.11
CA VAL A 185 -5.95 -26.69 -2.56
C VAL A 185 -4.53 -26.45 -3.07
N ALA A 186 -3.65 -25.90 -2.23
CA ALA A 186 -2.24 -25.69 -2.59
C ALA A 186 -1.37 -26.67 -1.81
N ARG A 187 -0.73 -27.60 -2.53
CA ARG A 187 0.28 -28.47 -1.95
C ARG A 187 1.58 -27.68 -1.81
N ARG A 188 2.25 -27.86 -0.67
CA ARG A 188 3.61 -27.37 -0.43
C ARG A 188 4.53 -27.86 -1.55
N GLN A 189 5.53 -27.06 -1.91
CA GLN A 189 6.47 -27.51 -2.93
C GLN A 189 7.25 -28.73 -2.42
N PRO A 190 7.29 -29.83 -3.21
CA PRO A 190 8.03 -31.03 -2.81
C PRO A 190 9.53 -30.76 -2.84
N HIS A 191 10.25 -31.31 -1.87
CA HIS A 191 11.71 -31.25 -1.85
C HIS A 191 12.29 -32.19 -2.93
N LYS A 192 13.04 -31.67 -3.90
CA LYS A 192 13.81 -32.50 -4.85
C LYS A 192 15.16 -32.88 -4.20
N ARG A 193 15.26 -34.08 -3.62
CA ARG A 193 16.54 -34.58 -3.09
C ARG A 193 17.60 -34.65 -4.20
N LYS A 194 18.71 -33.92 -4.06
CA LYS A 194 19.97 -34.31 -4.73
C LYS A 194 20.54 -35.52 -3.98
N LYS A 195 20.86 -36.59 -4.71
CA LYS A 195 21.49 -37.79 -4.15
C LYS A 195 22.96 -37.49 -3.79
N SER A 196 23.21 -36.92 -2.61
CA SER A 196 24.52 -36.98 -1.93
C SER A 196 24.42 -36.42 -0.50
N CYS A 197 24.87 -37.24 0.46
CA CYS A 197 25.19 -36.92 1.87
C CYS A 197 24.18 -36.11 2.70
N SER A 198 23.42 -36.81 3.54
CA SER A 198 23.77 -36.98 4.96
C SER A 198 22.58 -37.61 5.68
N SER A 199 22.85 -38.65 6.47
CA SER A 199 21.90 -39.34 7.31
C SER A 199 21.56 -38.48 8.54
N TYR A 200 20.78 -37.42 8.34
CA TYR A 200 20.04 -36.82 9.45
C TYR A 200 18.59 -37.32 9.38
N PRO A 201 18.05 -37.84 10.49
CA PRO A 201 16.64 -38.20 10.53
C PRO A 201 15.84 -36.92 10.28
N VAL A 202 15.11 -36.88 9.15
CA VAL A 202 14.13 -35.84 8.87
C VAL A 202 13.12 -35.90 10.01
N PRO A 203 12.96 -34.85 10.84
CA PRO A 203 11.88 -34.81 11.82
C PRO A 203 10.58 -35.02 11.06
N ASN A 204 9.74 -35.95 11.52
CA ASN A 204 8.46 -36.26 10.91
C ASN A 204 7.67 -34.97 10.67
N CYS A 205 7.64 -34.48 9.43
CA CYS A 205 6.98 -33.24 9.11
C CYS A 205 5.46 -33.41 9.25
N SER A 206 4.89 -32.55 10.09
CA SER A 206 3.46 -32.36 10.36
C SER A 206 2.82 -33.41 11.29
N THR A 207 2.81 -33.08 12.58
CA THR A 207 1.57 -33.29 13.36
C THR A 207 0.41 -32.72 12.53
N SER A 208 -0.59 -33.55 12.24
CA SER A 208 -1.83 -33.13 11.60
C SER A 208 -2.48 -32.10 12.52
N ILE A 209 -2.34 -30.80 12.22
CA ILE A 209 -3.07 -29.75 12.93
C ILE A 209 -4.55 -29.95 12.64
N ASP A 210 -5.39 -29.90 13.68
CA ASP A 210 -6.84 -29.98 13.49
C ASP A 210 -7.33 -28.79 12.64
N ARG A 211 -7.66 -29.10 11.37
CA ARG A 211 -8.18 -28.13 10.40
C ARG A 211 -9.40 -27.40 10.93
N MET A 212 -10.29 -28.09 11.64
CA MET A 212 -11.48 -27.47 12.20
C MET A 212 -11.14 -26.53 13.35
N ALA A 213 -10.14 -26.87 14.17
CA ALA A 213 -9.63 -25.97 15.21
C ALA A 213 -9.05 -24.68 14.62
N LEU A 214 -8.33 -24.75 13.49
CA LEU A 214 -7.83 -23.56 12.78
C LEU A 214 -8.96 -22.65 12.30
N TRP A 215 -10.00 -23.22 11.68
CA TRP A 215 -11.17 -22.46 11.25
C TRP A 215 -11.91 -21.81 12.43
N ARG A 216 -12.16 -22.56 13.52
CA ARG A 216 -12.80 -22.01 14.74
C ARG A 216 -11.99 -20.86 15.35
N HIS A 217 -10.66 -21.00 15.37
CA HIS A 217 -9.77 -19.95 15.87
C HIS A 217 -9.77 -18.73 14.94
N PHE A 218 -9.76 -18.93 13.62
CA PHE A 218 -9.80 -17.84 12.65
C PHE A 218 -11.09 -17.01 12.76
N PHE A 219 -12.25 -17.67 12.88
CA PHE A 219 -13.50 -16.96 13.14
C PHE A 219 -13.49 -16.27 14.50
N TRP A 220 -12.98 -16.91 15.55
CA TRP A 220 -12.82 -16.25 16.85
C TRP A 220 -11.95 -14.99 16.74
N LEU A 221 -10.83 -15.05 16.02
CA LEU A 221 -9.95 -13.91 15.79
C LEU A 221 -10.67 -12.76 15.08
N ALA A 222 -11.48 -13.06 14.06
CA ALA A 222 -12.29 -12.06 13.37
C ALA A 222 -13.31 -11.39 14.32
N ASP A 223 -13.96 -12.17 15.19
CA ASP A 223 -14.94 -11.66 16.17
C ASP A 223 -14.28 -10.70 17.17
N GLN A 224 -13.10 -11.10 17.68
CA GLN A 224 -12.33 -10.32 18.66
C GLN A 224 -11.86 -8.99 18.08
N HIS A 225 -11.55 -8.95 16.78
CA HIS A 225 -11.19 -7.73 16.07
C HIS A 225 -12.39 -6.95 15.53
N GLY A 226 -13.62 -7.31 15.93
CA GLY A 226 -14.82 -6.51 15.62
C GLY A 226 -15.43 -6.77 14.25
N PHE A 227 -15.01 -7.80 13.51
CA PHE A 227 -15.65 -8.15 12.23
C PHE A 227 -16.90 -8.98 12.45
N GLN A 228 -17.93 -8.74 11.63
CA GLN A 228 -19.08 -9.63 11.54
C GLN A 228 -18.67 -10.96 10.93
N ILE A 229 -19.22 -12.06 11.46
CA ILE A 229 -18.92 -13.42 11.01
C ILE A 229 -20.18 -14.02 10.40
N PRO A 230 -20.10 -14.67 9.24
CA PRO A 230 -21.23 -15.38 8.67
C PRO A 230 -21.69 -16.48 9.63
N ALA A 231 -23.01 -16.62 9.80
CA ALA A 231 -23.60 -17.72 10.56
C ALA A 231 -23.44 -19.04 9.79
N ILE A 232 -22.24 -19.61 9.81
CA ILE A 232 -21.97 -20.93 9.26
C ILE A 232 -22.44 -21.93 10.32
N ALA A 233 -23.54 -22.63 10.01
CA ALA A 233 -24.30 -23.49 10.94
C ALA A 233 -23.51 -24.60 11.66
N GLU A 234 -22.22 -24.80 11.36
CA GLU A 234 -21.37 -25.87 11.89
C GLU A 234 -20.11 -25.39 12.62
N ILE A 235 -19.71 -24.13 12.49
CA ILE A 235 -18.41 -23.64 12.99
C ILE A 235 -18.63 -22.56 14.05
N VAL A 236 -18.75 -22.98 15.31
CA VAL A 236 -18.80 -22.06 16.44
C VAL A 236 -17.42 -21.40 16.63
N PRO A 237 -17.31 -20.06 16.60
CA PRO A 237 -16.06 -19.35 16.91
C PRO A 237 -15.56 -19.76 18.29
N ARG A 238 -14.33 -20.28 18.35
CA ARG A 238 -13.72 -20.70 19.62
C ARG A 238 -12.22 -20.56 19.53
N GLN A 239 -11.62 -19.99 20.56
CA GLN A 239 -10.18 -19.98 20.71
C GLN A 239 -9.65 -21.43 20.77
N ALA A 240 -8.83 -21.80 19.79
CA ALA A 240 -8.09 -23.06 19.82
C ALA A 240 -6.66 -22.84 20.35
N SER A 241 -6.10 -23.85 21.02
CA SER A 241 -4.67 -23.95 21.29
C SER A 241 -3.95 -24.22 19.98
N LEU A 242 -3.35 -23.18 19.41
CA LEU A 242 -2.52 -23.31 18.21
C LEU A 242 -1.17 -23.94 18.59
N PRO A 243 -0.53 -24.69 17.68
CA PRO A 243 0.83 -25.13 17.92
C PRO A 243 1.73 -23.89 18.02
N THR A 244 2.46 -23.78 19.13
CA THR A 244 3.50 -22.76 19.28
C THR A 244 4.54 -22.98 18.18
N PRO A 245 4.81 -21.99 17.32
CA PRO A 245 5.87 -22.10 16.33
C PRO A 245 7.19 -22.39 17.04
N GLN A 246 7.81 -23.53 16.71
CA GLN A 246 9.13 -23.84 17.25
C GLN A 246 10.17 -22.95 16.57
N THR A 247 11.13 -22.45 17.34
CA THR A 247 12.32 -21.81 16.75
C THR A 247 12.96 -22.82 15.81
N PRO A 248 13.13 -22.49 14.52
CA PRO A 248 13.71 -23.42 13.56
C PRO A 248 15.11 -23.86 14.00
N GLU A 249 15.36 -25.18 13.98
CA GLU A 249 16.71 -25.71 14.20
C GLU A 249 17.67 -25.08 13.19
N GLY A 250 18.73 -24.45 13.69
CA GLY A 250 19.76 -23.81 12.87
C GLY A 250 19.47 -22.40 12.38
N LEU A 251 18.48 -21.72 12.96
CA LEU A 251 18.39 -20.25 12.86
C LEU A 251 19.69 -19.63 13.42
N GLY A 252 20.63 -19.30 12.53
CA GLY A 252 21.97 -18.83 12.88
C GLY A 252 23.06 -19.91 12.99
N SER A 253 22.79 -21.18 12.62
CA SER A 253 23.80 -22.28 12.65
C SER A 253 24.11 -22.92 11.30
N THR A 254 23.36 -22.63 10.24
CA THR A 254 23.72 -23.05 8.88
C THR A 254 24.63 -21.99 8.25
N GLU A 255 25.85 -22.34 7.86
CA GLU A 255 26.80 -21.42 7.20
C GLU A 255 26.33 -20.92 5.82
N GLN A 256 25.20 -21.41 5.32
CA GLN A 256 24.74 -21.18 3.94
C GLN A 256 23.37 -20.49 3.91
N ASP A 257 23.28 -19.41 3.13
CA ASP A 257 22.01 -18.74 2.84
C ASP A 257 21.02 -19.67 2.13
N GLU A 258 19.73 -19.39 2.32
CA GLU A 258 18.66 -20.04 1.57
C GLU A 258 18.88 -19.82 0.07
N ALA A 259 18.74 -20.87 -0.74
CA ALA A 259 18.97 -20.79 -2.18
C ALA A 259 18.03 -19.75 -2.82
N VAL A 260 18.56 -18.92 -3.72
CA VAL A 260 17.85 -17.80 -4.37
C VAL A 260 16.49 -18.22 -4.96
N ASN A 261 16.43 -19.38 -5.62
CA ASN A 261 15.22 -19.92 -6.22
C ASN A 261 14.14 -20.37 -5.22
N ARG A 262 14.48 -20.46 -3.93
CA ARG A 262 13.57 -20.80 -2.82
C ARG A 262 13.09 -19.55 -2.05
N ARG A 263 13.62 -18.37 -2.38
CA ARG A 263 13.24 -17.07 -1.80
C ARG A 263 12.05 -16.42 -2.53
N CYS A 264 11.09 -17.23 -2.99
CA CYS A 264 9.84 -16.75 -3.58
C CYS A 264 8.75 -17.85 -3.59
N GLY A 265 7.51 -17.42 -3.63
CA GLY A 265 6.32 -18.23 -3.82
C GLY A 265 5.85 -19.02 -2.60
N ILE A 266 5.22 -20.15 -2.91
CA ILE A 266 4.63 -21.07 -1.94
C ILE A 266 5.75 -21.77 -1.14
N PRO A 267 5.62 -21.85 0.20
CA PRO A 267 6.46 -22.66 1.08
C PRO A 267 6.83 -24.05 0.54
N TYR A 268 8.05 -24.49 0.84
CA TYR A 268 8.44 -25.88 0.68
C TYR A 268 7.97 -26.70 1.90
N ALA A 269 7.84 -28.02 1.71
CA ALA A 269 7.40 -28.89 2.79
C ALA A 269 8.34 -28.88 4.01
N ASP A 270 9.63 -28.64 3.79
CA ASP A 270 10.69 -28.61 4.81
C ASP A 270 10.83 -27.24 5.51
N THR A 271 10.12 -26.19 5.06
CA THR A 271 10.23 -24.83 5.62
C THR A 271 9.04 -24.41 6.47
N VAL A 272 8.06 -25.31 6.67
CA VAL A 272 6.75 -24.99 7.24
C VAL A 272 6.85 -24.37 8.63
N ASP A 273 7.66 -24.95 9.51
CA ASP A 273 7.78 -24.44 10.88
C ASP A 273 8.53 -23.11 10.93
N ALA A 274 9.51 -22.92 10.03
CA ALA A 274 10.17 -21.64 9.84
C ALA A 274 9.24 -20.56 9.28
N ASP A 275 8.38 -20.91 8.32
CA ASP A 275 7.38 -20.00 7.78
C ASP A 275 6.35 -19.61 8.85
N ARG A 276 5.92 -20.56 9.69
CA ARG A 276 5.03 -20.30 10.83
C ARG A 276 5.68 -19.41 11.88
N PHE A 277 6.96 -19.65 12.17
CA PHE A 277 7.74 -18.85 13.10
C PHE A 277 7.93 -17.42 12.60
N ALA A 278 8.18 -17.25 11.29
CA ALA A 278 8.35 -15.94 10.67
C ALA A 278 7.11 -15.04 10.75
N LEU A 279 5.93 -15.66 10.71
CA LEU A 279 4.63 -14.98 10.69
C LEU A 279 4.03 -14.84 12.10
N GLU A 280 4.83 -15.06 13.15
CA GLU A 280 4.42 -14.78 14.54
C GLU A 280 4.34 -13.27 14.77
N GLY A 281 3.19 -12.78 15.29
CA GLY A 281 2.80 -11.36 15.23
C GLY A 281 3.85 -10.36 15.72
N ASN A 282 4.54 -10.67 16.83
CA ASN A 282 5.51 -9.75 17.43
C ASN A 282 6.82 -9.62 16.63
N ARG A 283 7.12 -10.58 15.73
CA ARG A 283 8.43 -10.69 15.05
C ARG A 283 8.44 -10.10 13.64
N LEU A 284 7.27 -9.94 13.04
CA LEU A 284 7.11 -9.46 11.67
C LEU A 284 7.73 -8.08 11.45
N TRP A 285 7.80 -7.24 12.48
CA TRP A 285 8.23 -5.84 12.35
C TRP A 285 9.44 -5.47 13.22
N GLN A 286 9.98 -6.41 14.00
CA GLN A 286 11.22 -6.22 14.77
C GLN A 286 12.42 -6.07 13.83
N PRO A 287 13.52 -5.41 14.20
CA PRO A 287 14.75 -5.47 13.38
C PRO A 287 15.18 -6.92 13.11
N TRP A 288 15.64 -7.19 11.89
CA TRP A 288 16.28 -8.46 11.54
C TRP A 288 17.70 -8.49 12.11
N GLU A 289 17.96 -9.42 13.02
CA GLU A 289 19.23 -9.50 13.78
C GLU A 289 20.21 -10.51 13.18
N SER A 290 19.72 -11.45 12.36
CA SER A 290 20.56 -12.49 11.77
C SER A 290 21.34 -11.94 10.57
N PRO A 291 22.64 -12.26 10.42
CA PRO A 291 23.41 -11.85 9.25
C PRO A 291 23.06 -12.65 7.98
N GLN A 292 22.16 -13.64 8.06
CA GLN A 292 21.89 -14.59 6.98
C GLN A 292 20.52 -14.40 6.35
N VAL A 293 20.42 -14.81 5.08
CA VAL A 293 19.16 -14.87 4.33
C VAL A 293 18.50 -16.23 4.54
N THR A 294 17.66 -16.32 5.56
CA THR A 294 16.93 -17.56 5.92
C THR A 294 15.53 -17.62 5.30
N THR A 295 14.89 -18.77 5.41
CA THR A 295 13.45 -18.94 5.09
C THR A 295 12.57 -18.01 5.92
N VAL A 296 12.93 -17.80 7.20
CA VAL A 296 12.24 -16.88 8.10
C VAL A 296 12.33 -15.44 7.59
N PHE A 297 13.52 -15.01 7.18
CA PHE A 297 13.76 -13.68 6.60
C PHE A 297 12.86 -13.47 5.37
N PHE A 298 12.90 -14.42 4.44
CA PHE A 298 12.13 -14.31 3.21
C PHE A 298 10.63 -14.27 3.48
N ARG A 299 10.09 -15.19 4.31
CA ARG A 299 8.64 -15.26 4.56
C ARG A 299 8.12 -13.97 5.18
N ARG A 300 8.89 -13.41 6.11
CA ARG A 300 8.59 -12.11 6.69
C ARG A 300 8.61 -11.01 5.63
N SER A 301 9.67 -10.93 4.82
CA SER A 301 9.74 -9.93 3.75
C SER A 301 8.58 -10.05 2.77
N GLN A 302 8.20 -11.26 2.36
CA GLN A 302 7.07 -11.50 1.46
C GLN A 302 5.76 -10.99 2.04
N PHE A 303 5.50 -11.27 3.32
CA PHE A 303 4.32 -10.77 4.01
C PHE A 303 4.31 -9.24 4.08
N GLN A 304 5.45 -8.63 4.45
CA GLN A 304 5.58 -7.18 4.49
C GLN A 304 5.32 -6.55 3.12
N THR A 305 5.85 -7.12 2.03
CA THR A 305 5.65 -6.61 0.67
C THR A 305 4.15 -6.54 0.29
N PHE A 306 3.36 -7.56 0.66
CA PHE A 306 1.91 -7.55 0.43
C PHE A 306 1.16 -6.63 1.37
N PHE A 307 1.47 -6.60 2.67
CA PHE A 307 0.58 -6.04 3.69
C PHE A 307 1.14 -4.83 4.44
N ARG A 308 2.25 -4.24 3.99
CA ARG A 308 2.83 -3.02 4.60
C ARG A 308 1.83 -1.88 4.71
N TYR A 309 0.87 -1.76 3.79
CA TYR A 309 -0.18 -0.73 3.87
C TYR A 309 -1.10 -0.90 5.09
N LEU A 310 -1.25 -2.10 5.67
CA LEU A 310 -2.04 -2.29 6.89
C LEU A 310 -1.28 -1.89 8.16
N TRP A 311 0.05 -1.74 8.06
CA TRP A 311 0.90 -1.40 9.18
C TRP A 311 0.98 0.12 9.41
N GLY A 312 0.42 0.59 10.53
CA GLY A 312 0.63 1.96 11.01
C GLY A 312 1.89 2.03 11.85
N GLY A 313 2.95 2.70 11.37
CA GLY A 313 4.25 2.83 12.05
C GLY A 313 4.25 3.49 13.44
N SER A 314 3.08 3.76 14.04
CA SER A 314 2.91 4.41 15.35
C SER A 314 2.39 3.44 16.45
N GLY A 315 2.28 2.13 16.17
CA GLY A 315 1.44 1.23 16.98
C GLY A 315 2.09 0.27 17.98
N ILE A 316 3.41 0.06 18.04
CA ILE A 316 4.01 -0.99 18.91
C ILE A 316 4.44 -0.51 20.32
N ASN A 317 3.82 0.52 20.89
CA ASN A 317 4.06 0.85 22.31
C ASN A 317 2.85 0.64 23.23
N GLN A 318 1.80 -0.03 22.73
CA GLN A 318 0.70 -0.50 23.59
C GLN A 318 0.47 -1.99 23.40
N ALA A 319 1.50 -2.78 23.74
CA ALA A 319 1.27 -4.13 24.21
C ALA A 319 0.91 -4.04 25.70
N THR A 320 -0.39 -4.19 25.99
CA THR A 320 -0.89 -4.96 27.15
C THR A 320 -0.25 -4.70 28.52
N ASN A 321 -0.43 -3.49 29.06
CA ASN A 321 -0.54 -3.30 30.52
C ASN A 321 -2.03 -3.30 30.89
N ALA A 322 -2.69 -4.44 30.78
CA ALA A 322 -4.05 -4.63 31.28
C ALA A 322 -4.38 -6.13 31.41
N ALA A 323 -3.75 -6.81 32.37
CA ALA A 323 -4.35 -7.93 33.12
C ALA A 323 -3.32 -8.59 34.05
N ARG A 324 -3.18 -8.04 35.26
CA ARG A 324 -3.18 -8.76 36.56
C ARG A 324 -2.61 -7.86 37.66
N GLU A 325 -3.41 -6.88 38.08
CA GLU A 325 -3.39 -6.47 39.48
C GLU A 325 -4.28 -7.44 40.26
N SER A 326 -3.67 -8.32 41.05
CA SER A 326 -4.24 -8.78 42.33
C SER A 326 -3.20 -9.60 43.11
N ALA A 327 -2.64 -8.95 44.14
CA ALA A 327 -2.21 -9.44 45.45
C ALA A 327 -1.17 -10.58 45.55
N ALA A 328 0.00 -10.28 46.13
CA ALA A 328 0.31 -10.58 47.55
C ALA A 328 1.76 -10.21 47.95
N THR A 329 1.85 -9.22 48.85
CA THR A 329 2.72 -9.10 50.05
C THR A 329 4.22 -9.47 50.08
N ASP A 330 4.97 -8.46 50.55
CA ASP A 330 6.11 -8.45 51.49
C ASP A 330 7.46 -9.11 51.15
N GLY A 331 8.53 -8.32 51.33
CA GLY A 331 9.89 -8.83 51.42
C GLY A 331 10.99 -7.81 51.14
N THR A 332 11.24 -6.93 52.11
CA THR A 332 12.37 -6.01 52.25
C THR A 332 13.74 -6.67 51.98
N ALA A 333 14.63 -6.01 51.20
CA ALA A 333 16.06 -5.83 51.54
C ALA A 333 16.81 -5.06 50.44
N ALA A 334 17.56 -4.05 50.88
CA ALA A 334 18.52 -3.27 50.12
C ALA A 334 19.84 -4.03 49.89
N ILE A 335 20.69 -3.47 48.99
CA ILE A 335 22.16 -3.27 49.09
C ILE A 335 22.78 -3.29 47.68
N ASP A 336 23.28 -2.11 47.25
CA ASP A 336 24.65 -1.77 46.77
C ASP A 336 25.58 -2.89 46.24
N GLN A 337 26.62 -2.71 45.43
CA GLN A 337 27.25 -1.69 44.58
C GLN A 337 28.55 -2.40 44.07
N GLU A 338 29.29 -1.81 43.12
CA GLU A 338 30.69 -2.14 42.74
C GLU A 338 30.91 -3.27 41.71
N ILE A 339 31.25 -2.97 40.43
CA ILE A 339 32.54 -2.53 39.85
C ILE A 339 33.55 -3.69 39.70
N LEU A 340 33.94 -4.02 38.45
CA LEU A 340 35.28 -3.77 37.89
C LEU A 340 35.50 -4.51 36.54
N ASN A 341 35.83 -3.74 35.49
CA ASN A 341 36.78 -3.94 34.37
C ASN A 341 36.97 -5.33 33.73
N HIS A 342 37.30 -5.50 32.46
CA HIS A 342 37.72 -4.69 31.32
C HIS A 342 37.70 -5.73 30.18
N GLU A 343 37.16 -5.45 29.00
CA GLU A 343 37.83 -5.91 27.78
C GLU A 343 37.33 -5.15 26.55
N LEU A 344 38.32 -4.67 25.83
CA LEU A 344 38.26 -3.81 24.68
C LEU A 344 38.03 -4.71 23.46
N GLU A 345 36.79 -4.90 23.03
CA GLU A 345 36.52 -5.51 21.73
C GLU A 345 35.71 -4.59 20.83
N HIS A 346 36.22 -4.50 19.61
CA HIS A 346 35.77 -3.70 18.50
C HIS A 346 34.25 -3.70 18.35
N ARG A 347 33.64 -2.55 18.64
CA ARG A 347 32.24 -2.25 18.34
C ARG A 347 32.05 -2.23 16.82
N MET A 348 31.81 -3.40 16.24
CA MET A 348 31.23 -3.55 14.92
C MET A 348 29.91 -2.77 14.88
N PRO A 349 29.65 -1.96 13.84
CA PRO A 349 28.37 -1.28 13.72
C PRO A 349 27.29 -2.35 13.58
N SER A 350 26.39 -2.40 14.56
CA SER A 350 25.19 -3.22 14.50
C SER A 350 24.46 -2.93 13.18
N PRO A 351 23.92 -3.94 12.46
CA PRO A 351 23.05 -3.70 11.34
C PRO A 351 21.72 -3.19 11.89
N SER A 352 21.69 -1.93 12.34
CA SER A 352 20.44 -1.22 12.46
C SER A 352 19.83 -1.23 11.07
N PHE A 353 18.60 -1.73 10.97
CA PHE A 353 17.72 -1.30 9.88
C PHE A 353 17.91 0.19 9.80
N SER A 354 18.30 0.70 8.63
CA SER A 354 18.16 2.11 8.35
C SER A 354 16.74 2.40 8.82
N GLN A 355 16.59 3.22 9.86
CA GLN A 355 15.31 3.66 10.38
C GLN A 355 14.47 3.87 9.14
N ILE A 356 13.53 2.96 8.90
CA ILE A 356 12.85 2.85 7.63
C ILE A 356 12.29 4.25 7.47
N LEU A 357 12.90 5.02 6.57
CA LEU A 357 12.57 6.42 6.42
C LEU A 357 11.06 6.41 6.37
N GLN A 358 10.45 7.22 7.23
CA GLN A 358 9.09 7.67 7.05
C GLN A 358 9.07 8.39 5.70
N ILE A 359 9.14 7.61 4.63
CA ILE A 359 8.84 8.04 3.29
C ILE A 359 7.33 8.07 3.37
N SER A 360 6.83 9.29 3.56
CA SER A 360 5.45 9.65 3.25
C SER A 360 5.12 8.93 1.95
N SER A 361 4.24 7.93 2.03
CA SER A 361 3.69 7.26 0.86
C SER A 361 3.28 8.36 -0.11
N PRO A 362 3.83 8.44 -1.34
CA PRO A 362 3.46 9.52 -2.26
C PRO A 362 1.99 9.44 -2.66
N ILE A 363 1.32 8.31 -2.35
CA ILE A 363 -0.05 8.02 -2.73
C ILE A 363 -0.69 7.23 -1.58
N ASP A 364 -1.61 7.83 -0.82
CA ASP A 364 -2.45 7.10 0.13
C ASP A 364 -3.64 6.45 -0.58
N TRP A 365 -3.37 5.70 -1.65
CA TRP A 365 -4.40 4.94 -2.37
C TRP A 365 -5.06 3.91 -1.44
N SER A 366 -4.40 3.53 -0.35
CA SER A 366 -4.98 2.67 0.67
C SER A 366 -6.16 3.34 1.37
N MET A 367 -6.05 4.61 1.78
CA MET A 367 -7.23 5.35 2.26
C MET A 367 -8.27 5.53 1.14
N ALA A 368 -7.85 5.73 -0.11
CA ALA A 368 -8.76 5.85 -1.28
C ALA A 368 -9.78 4.75 -1.35
N MET A 369 -9.25 3.53 -1.38
CA MET A 369 -10.00 2.36 -1.77
C MET A 369 -10.92 1.97 -0.62
N TRP A 370 -10.49 2.21 0.61
CA TRP A 370 -11.29 2.06 1.81
C TRP A 370 -12.48 3.03 1.88
N ASP A 371 -12.29 4.30 1.48
CA ASP A 371 -13.39 5.29 1.37
C ASP A 371 -14.42 4.88 0.28
N CYS A 372 -14.04 4.04 -0.68
CA CYS A 372 -14.97 3.51 -1.69
C CYS A 372 -15.97 2.47 -1.14
N GLY A 373 -15.67 1.84 0.01
CA GLY A 373 -16.52 0.83 0.65
C GLY A 373 -17.47 1.38 1.71
N MET A 374 -17.06 2.43 2.43
CA MET A 374 -17.82 3.05 3.53
C MET A 374 -18.28 4.46 3.14
N GLY A 375 -19.24 4.56 2.22
CA GLY A 375 -20.04 5.79 2.02
C GLY A 375 -19.26 7.09 1.69
N SER A 376 -19.43 7.51 0.44
CA SER A 376 -19.02 8.80 -0.15
C SER A 376 -17.55 8.94 -0.58
N LEU A 377 -17.38 9.15 -1.88
CA LEU A 377 -16.15 9.56 -2.54
C LEU A 377 -15.67 10.90 -1.96
N GLU A 378 -14.78 10.85 -0.97
CA GLU A 378 -13.85 11.95 -0.69
C GLU A 378 -12.44 11.37 -0.68
N MET A 379 -11.87 11.23 -1.88
CA MET A 379 -10.44 11.01 -2.09
C MET A 379 -9.72 12.37 -2.11
N PRO A 380 -8.47 12.46 -1.62
CA PRO A 380 -7.73 13.67 -1.34
C PRO A 380 -7.57 14.45 -2.63
N ILE A 381 -8.29 15.55 -2.62
CA ILE A 381 -8.17 16.72 -3.44
C ILE A 381 -6.69 17.11 -3.59
N GLY A 382 -6.07 16.69 -4.70
CA GLY A 382 -5.14 17.59 -5.38
C GLY A 382 -5.99 18.72 -5.99
N ASN A 383 -5.52 19.96 -5.92
CA ASN A 383 -6.25 21.06 -6.54
C ASN A 383 -6.46 20.76 -8.04
N LEU A 384 -7.71 20.84 -8.52
CA LEU A 384 -8.03 20.66 -9.93
C LEU A 384 -7.34 21.77 -10.73
N GLU A 385 -6.43 21.39 -11.63
CA GLU A 385 -5.73 22.34 -12.49
C GLU A 385 -6.54 22.60 -13.77
N VAL A 386 -7.01 23.84 -13.92
CA VAL A 386 -7.72 24.32 -15.10
C VAL A 386 -6.82 25.31 -15.86
N VAL A 387 -6.60 25.04 -17.14
CA VAL A 387 -5.91 25.95 -18.06
C VAL A 387 -6.94 26.69 -18.89
N VAL A 388 -7.03 28.00 -18.71
CA VAL A 388 -7.96 28.86 -19.43
C VAL A 388 -7.22 29.58 -20.56
N THR A 389 -7.68 29.40 -21.78
CA THR A 389 -7.13 30.01 -23.00
C THR A 389 -8.15 30.97 -23.58
N ILE A 390 -7.78 32.24 -23.69
CA ILE A 390 -8.60 33.33 -24.22
C ILE A 390 -7.85 33.92 -25.43
N PRO A 391 -8.53 34.23 -26.55
CA PRO A 391 -7.89 34.86 -27.71
C PRO A 391 -7.21 36.17 -27.32
N ASN A 392 -6.02 36.43 -27.86
CA ASN A 392 -5.21 37.64 -27.61
C ASN A 392 -4.76 37.85 -26.15
N HIS A 393 -4.90 36.84 -25.28
CA HIS A 393 -4.46 36.88 -23.88
C HIS A 393 -3.55 35.68 -23.55
N ASN A 394 -2.67 35.85 -22.55
CA ASN A 394 -1.82 34.75 -22.09
C ASN A 394 -2.66 33.65 -21.41
N PRO A 395 -2.33 32.36 -21.61
CA PRO A 395 -3.04 31.26 -20.95
C PRO A 395 -2.85 31.32 -19.45
N ARG A 396 -3.95 31.11 -18.71
CA ARG A 396 -3.98 31.21 -17.24
C ARG A 396 -4.12 29.83 -16.63
N ARG A 397 -3.28 29.52 -15.67
CA ARG A 397 -3.35 28.28 -14.89
C ARG A 397 -4.00 28.56 -13.56
N ILE A 398 -5.06 27.83 -13.27
CA ILE A 398 -5.88 28.02 -12.07
C ILE A 398 -5.91 26.69 -11.32
N SER A 399 -5.48 26.71 -10.07
CA SER A 399 -5.60 25.58 -9.16
C SER A 399 -6.85 25.78 -8.31
N LEU A 400 -7.91 25.02 -8.61
CA LEU A 400 -9.15 25.07 -7.84
C LEU A 400 -9.02 24.14 -6.64
N PRO A 401 -9.27 24.61 -5.40
CA PRO A 401 -9.47 23.70 -4.28
C PRO A 401 -10.64 22.78 -4.62
N CYS A 402 -10.56 21.46 -4.38
CA CYS A 402 -11.78 20.63 -4.49
C CYS A 402 -12.72 20.81 -3.31
N ASP A 403 -13.38 21.94 -3.37
CA ASP A 403 -14.69 22.17 -2.83
C ASP A 403 -15.70 22.06 -3.98
N GLU A 404 -16.77 21.30 -3.78
CA GLU A 404 -17.80 21.04 -4.80
C GLU A 404 -18.45 22.34 -5.29
N MET A 405 -18.74 23.26 -4.37
CA MET A 405 -19.39 24.54 -4.69
C MET A 405 -18.44 25.43 -5.49
N ILE A 406 -17.17 25.52 -5.11
CA ILE A 406 -16.18 26.34 -5.80
C ILE A 406 -15.94 25.82 -7.22
N ILE A 407 -15.75 24.50 -7.39
CA ILE A 407 -15.52 23.89 -8.70
C ILE A 407 -16.75 24.06 -9.60
N ASN A 408 -17.95 23.74 -9.11
CA ASN A 408 -19.17 23.83 -9.91
C ASN A 408 -19.58 25.28 -10.21
N ASN A 409 -19.37 26.23 -9.29
CA ASN A 409 -19.61 27.65 -9.55
C ASN A 409 -18.66 28.22 -10.61
N PHE A 410 -17.38 27.88 -10.53
CA PHE A 410 -16.40 28.29 -11.53
C PHE A 410 -16.74 27.68 -12.90
N PHE A 411 -17.10 26.40 -12.94
CA PHE A 411 -17.51 25.70 -14.15
C PHE A 411 -18.78 26.29 -14.78
N ASN A 412 -19.80 26.59 -13.98
CA ASN A 412 -21.01 27.25 -14.46
C ASN A 412 -20.70 28.64 -15.02
N GLY A 413 -19.82 29.41 -14.37
CA GLY A 413 -19.37 30.71 -14.85
C GLY A 413 -18.65 30.64 -16.21
N LEU A 414 -17.88 29.58 -16.46
CA LEU A 414 -17.27 29.30 -17.77
C LEU A 414 -18.33 28.92 -18.82
N LYS A 415 -19.31 28.09 -18.48
CA LYS A 415 -20.41 27.71 -19.39
C LYS A 415 -21.28 28.89 -19.79
N GLU A 416 -21.63 29.76 -18.84
CA GLU A 416 -22.39 30.98 -19.10
C GLU A 416 -21.69 31.88 -20.13
N ARG A 417 -20.35 31.91 -20.12
CA ARG A 417 -19.49 32.65 -21.05
C ARG A 417 -19.10 31.86 -22.30
N ARG A 418 -19.73 30.70 -22.53
CA ARG A 418 -19.55 29.84 -23.71
C ARG A 418 -18.12 29.32 -23.91
N PHE A 419 -17.39 29.03 -22.84
CA PHE A 419 -16.13 28.29 -22.96
C PHE A 419 -16.39 26.84 -23.40
N VAL A 420 -15.56 26.33 -24.31
CA VAL A 420 -15.48 24.89 -24.61
C VAL A 420 -14.50 24.28 -23.63
N ILE A 421 -14.94 23.23 -22.94
CA ILE A 421 -14.17 22.60 -21.87
C ILE A 421 -13.88 21.15 -22.25
N HIS A 422 -12.60 20.81 -22.36
CA HIS A 422 -12.12 19.49 -22.73
C HIS A 422 -11.00 19.01 -21.81
N SER A 423 -10.85 17.69 -21.73
CA SER A 423 -9.68 17.04 -21.14
C SER A 423 -8.55 16.90 -22.17
N LEU A 424 -7.31 16.71 -21.70
CA LEU A 424 -6.14 16.38 -22.55
C LEU A 424 -6.36 15.16 -23.46
N ASP A 425 -7.19 14.22 -23.05
CA ASP A 425 -7.56 13.03 -23.84
C ASP A 425 -8.81 13.24 -24.73
N TYR A 426 -9.19 14.50 -24.99
CA TYR A 426 -10.27 14.92 -25.89
C TYR A 426 -11.69 14.50 -25.50
N HIS A 427 -11.93 14.18 -24.22
CA HIS A 427 -13.30 14.07 -23.70
C HIS A 427 -13.93 15.47 -23.58
N THR A 428 -15.10 15.69 -24.21
CA THR A 428 -15.87 16.94 -24.09
C THR A 428 -16.53 17.03 -22.71
N VAL A 429 -15.84 17.67 -21.77
CA VAL A 429 -16.30 17.88 -20.38
C VAL A 429 -17.45 18.89 -20.32
N SER A 430 -17.61 19.74 -21.35
CA SER A 430 -18.68 20.75 -21.42
C SER A 430 -20.11 20.18 -21.28
N ALA A 431 -20.32 18.90 -21.65
CA ALA A 431 -21.63 18.24 -21.55
C ALA A 431 -21.95 17.71 -20.13
N GLU A 432 -20.97 17.64 -19.23
CA GLU A 432 -21.18 17.09 -17.89
C GLU A 432 -21.96 18.08 -17.00
N PRO A 433 -22.92 17.61 -16.18
CA PRO A 433 -23.71 18.48 -15.30
C PRO A 433 -22.92 19.02 -14.10
N SER A 434 -21.85 18.34 -13.69
CA SER A 434 -21.01 18.73 -12.55
C SER A 434 -19.55 18.44 -12.87
N LEU A 435 -18.71 19.48 -12.90
CA LEU A 435 -17.26 19.32 -13.06
C LEU A 435 -16.62 18.65 -11.84
N TYR A 436 -17.20 18.84 -10.65
CA TYR A 436 -16.75 18.18 -9.43
C TYR A 436 -16.82 16.63 -9.55
N LEU A 437 -18.00 16.10 -9.88
CA LEU A 437 -18.19 14.66 -10.15
C LEU A 437 -17.32 14.13 -11.29
N TRP A 438 -17.05 14.94 -12.32
CA TRP A 438 -16.15 14.57 -13.40
C TRP A 438 -14.70 14.47 -12.90
N ASN A 439 -14.22 15.47 -12.15
CA ASN A 439 -12.90 15.48 -11.54
C ASN A 439 -12.70 14.29 -10.57
N LEU A 440 -13.74 13.89 -9.84
CA LEU A 440 -13.69 12.68 -8.99
C LEU A 440 -13.52 11.38 -9.80
N ARG A 441 -13.99 11.34 -11.05
CA ARG A 441 -13.80 10.17 -11.94
C ARG A 441 -12.43 10.18 -12.62
N TYR A 442 -11.84 11.36 -12.83
CA TYR A 442 -10.59 11.57 -13.57
C TYR A 442 -9.64 12.53 -12.81
N PRO A 443 -9.16 12.17 -11.59
CA PRO A 443 -8.49 13.10 -10.67
C PRO A 443 -7.10 13.58 -11.12
N TRP A 444 -6.53 12.95 -12.16
CA TRP A 444 -5.19 13.26 -12.68
C TRP A 444 -5.24 13.98 -14.04
N GLU A 445 -6.44 14.22 -14.57
CA GLU A 445 -6.61 14.88 -15.86
C GLU A 445 -6.69 16.40 -15.66
N ARG A 446 -5.90 17.15 -16.44
CA ARG A 446 -6.02 18.61 -16.48
C ARG A 446 -7.15 19.00 -17.41
N VAL A 447 -7.91 20.00 -17.01
CA VAL A 447 -9.01 20.54 -17.78
C VAL A 447 -8.54 21.76 -18.57
N GLN A 448 -8.84 21.81 -19.85
CA GLN A 448 -8.62 22.98 -20.68
C GLN A 448 -9.96 23.65 -21.00
N ALA A 449 -10.04 24.95 -20.75
CA ALA A 449 -11.17 25.79 -21.11
C ALA A 449 -10.74 26.76 -22.21
N ILE A 450 -11.26 26.60 -23.42
CA ILE A 450 -10.93 27.43 -24.58
C ILE A 450 -12.13 28.31 -24.93
N LEU A 451 -11.86 29.60 -25.13
CA LEU A 451 -12.80 30.55 -25.72
C LEU A 451 -12.45 30.80 -27.19
N THR A 452 -13.43 30.74 -28.08
CA THR A 452 -13.28 31.10 -29.50
C THR A 452 -14.04 32.39 -29.79
N GLU A 453 -13.65 33.12 -30.84
CA GLU A 453 -14.35 34.35 -31.25
C GLU A 453 -15.82 34.09 -31.62
N GLU A 454 -16.12 32.93 -32.20
CA GLU A 454 -17.49 32.47 -32.51
C GLU A 454 -18.34 32.32 -31.23
N ASN A 455 -17.76 31.77 -30.16
CA ASN A 455 -18.45 31.62 -28.88
C ASN A 455 -18.74 32.97 -28.20
N VAL A 456 -17.86 33.94 -28.38
CA VAL A 456 -18.06 35.31 -27.87
C VAL A 456 -19.17 36.02 -28.64
N GLN A 457 -19.27 35.80 -29.96
CA GLN A 457 -20.38 36.31 -30.76
C GLN A 457 -21.73 35.71 -30.31
N GLU A 458 -21.79 34.41 -30.01
CA GLU A 458 -22.99 33.78 -29.45
C GLU A 458 -23.33 34.29 -28.04
N TYR A 459 -22.33 34.41 -27.17
CA TYR A 459 -22.48 34.94 -25.82
C TYR A 459 -23.07 36.36 -25.82
N THR A 460 -22.60 37.21 -26.73
CA THR A 460 -23.09 38.59 -26.90
C THR A 460 -24.44 38.70 -27.62
N ALA A 461 -24.96 37.61 -28.19
CA ALA A 461 -26.25 37.53 -28.89
C ALA A 461 -27.40 36.95 -28.04
N SER A 462 -27.10 36.27 -26.92
CA SER A 462 -28.09 35.63 -26.02
C SER A 462 -29.00 36.64 -25.31
N ASP A 463 -30.30 36.29 -25.17
CA ASP A 463 -31.42 37.18 -24.81
C ASP A 463 -31.27 37.86 -23.43
N GLY A 464 -30.61 37.20 -22.47
CA GLY A 464 -30.44 37.68 -21.08
C GLY A 464 -29.53 38.90 -20.91
N ASN A 465 -28.68 39.20 -21.89
CA ASN A 465 -27.70 40.29 -21.83
C ASN A 465 -28.05 41.51 -22.71
N ARG A 466 -29.25 41.54 -23.31
CA ARG A 466 -29.70 42.61 -24.21
C ARG A 466 -29.67 44.02 -23.59
N LEU A 467 -29.78 44.13 -22.27
CA LEU A 467 -29.77 45.42 -21.54
C LEU A 467 -28.41 46.14 -21.52
N LYS A 468 -27.29 45.45 -21.84
CA LYS A 468 -25.95 46.06 -21.93
C LYS A 468 -25.55 46.46 -23.36
N ARG A 469 -26.48 46.56 -24.30
CA ARG A 469 -26.17 47.00 -25.68
C ARG A 469 -26.31 48.51 -25.86
N ARG A 470 -25.17 49.20 -25.84
CA ARG A 470 -24.84 50.26 -26.81
C ARG A 470 -23.41 50.03 -27.29
N ARG A 471 -23.28 49.45 -28.49
CA ARG A 471 -22.04 49.28 -29.28
C ARG A 471 -20.80 48.90 -28.46
N ARG A 472 -20.73 47.63 -28.05
CA ARG A 472 -19.48 47.04 -27.54
C ARG A 472 -18.85 46.21 -28.65
N GLU A 473 -17.60 46.50 -29.01
CA GLU A 473 -16.84 45.73 -30.00
C GLU A 473 -16.49 44.35 -29.40
N ILE A 474 -16.36 43.31 -30.25
CA ILE A 474 -16.04 41.93 -29.81
C ILE A 474 -14.76 41.91 -28.96
N ALA A 475 -13.79 42.77 -29.27
CA ALA A 475 -12.56 42.93 -28.51
C ALA A 475 -12.81 43.36 -27.05
N GLU A 476 -13.70 44.33 -26.82
CA GLU A 476 -14.05 44.75 -25.46
C GLU A 476 -14.74 43.62 -24.67
N ALA A 477 -15.57 42.81 -25.33
CA ALA A 477 -16.22 41.66 -24.70
C ALA A 477 -15.21 40.56 -24.33
N ILE A 478 -14.18 40.35 -25.15
CA ILE A 478 -13.06 39.45 -24.84
C ILE A 478 -12.29 39.96 -23.61
N ASP A 479 -12.01 41.26 -23.55
CA ASP A 479 -11.30 41.88 -22.42
C ASP A 479 -12.12 41.85 -21.12
N ASP A 480 -13.44 42.02 -21.19
CA ASP A 480 -14.33 41.85 -20.02
C ASP A 480 -14.31 40.40 -19.49
N ILE A 481 -14.34 39.41 -20.41
CA ILE A 481 -14.28 37.99 -20.04
C ILE A 481 -12.92 37.68 -19.41
N ALA A 482 -11.84 38.24 -19.96
CA ALA A 482 -10.51 38.15 -19.38
C ALA A 482 -10.46 38.78 -17.97
N ALA A 483 -11.01 39.98 -17.78
CA ALA A 483 -11.07 40.62 -16.46
C ALA A 483 -11.86 39.80 -15.44
N TRP A 484 -12.96 39.16 -15.85
CA TRP A 484 -13.71 38.24 -14.99
C TRP A 484 -12.87 37.04 -14.55
N VAL A 485 -12.09 36.42 -15.45
CA VAL A 485 -11.21 35.30 -15.10
C VAL A 485 -10.12 35.76 -14.10
N ASP A 486 -9.57 36.97 -14.26
CA ASP A 486 -8.60 37.53 -13.29
C ASP A 486 -9.24 37.77 -11.92
N GLU A 487 -10.48 38.24 -11.87
CA GLU A 487 -11.22 38.41 -10.62
C GLU A 487 -11.46 37.06 -9.91
N GLN A 488 -11.75 35.99 -10.67
CA GLN A 488 -11.88 34.65 -10.09
C GLN A 488 -10.54 34.16 -9.51
N ILE A 489 -9.42 34.39 -10.20
CA ILE A 489 -8.09 34.03 -9.70
C ILE A 489 -7.76 34.77 -8.38
N LEU A 490 -8.11 36.06 -8.31
CA LEU A 490 -7.92 36.87 -7.10
C LEU A 490 -8.78 36.35 -5.94
N LYS A 491 -10.04 36.00 -6.18
CA LYS A 491 -10.94 35.41 -5.16
C LYS A 491 -10.43 34.09 -4.60
N LEU A 492 -9.77 33.30 -5.44
CA LEU A 492 -9.18 32.01 -5.06
C LEU A 492 -7.84 32.15 -4.31
N SER A 493 -7.22 33.33 -4.31
CA SER A 493 -5.91 33.59 -3.71
C SER A 493 -5.96 34.22 -2.31
N VAL A 494 -7.15 34.55 -1.78
CA VAL A 494 -7.31 35.14 -0.44
C VAL A 494 -7.41 34.02 0.61
N PRO A 495 -6.55 33.98 1.66
CA PRO A 495 -6.72 33.04 2.75
C PRO A 495 -7.99 33.38 3.54
N ALA A 496 -8.79 32.37 3.87
CA ALA A 496 -9.98 32.53 4.70
C ALA A 496 -9.65 33.28 6.03
N PRO A 497 -10.51 34.19 6.51
CA PRO A 497 -10.31 34.85 7.79
C PRO A 497 -10.47 33.85 8.96
N PRO A 498 -9.85 34.12 10.14
CA PRO A 498 -9.81 33.15 11.23
C PRO A 498 -11.16 33.00 11.94
N SER A 499 -11.42 31.76 12.34
CA SER A 499 -12.33 31.24 13.36
C SER A 499 -13.33 32.22 14.00
N TRP A 500 -14.63 31.99 13.78
CA TRP A 500 -15.69 32.55 14.62
C TRP A 500 -15.87 31.65 15.85
N GLU A 501 -15.45 32.17 17.00
CA GLU A 501 -15.84 31.65 18.32
C GLU A 501 -17.36 31.76 18.49
N TRP A 502 -17.98 30.68 18.95
CA TRP A 502 -19.37 30.70 19.37
C TRP A 502 -19.49 31.39 20.73
N ASN A 503 -20.02 32.62 20.75
CA ASN A 503 -20.61 33.20 21.95
C ASN A 503 -22.12 32.97 21.90
N VAL A 504 -22.60 32.06 22.74
CA VAL A 504 -24.01 31.94 23.12
C VAL A 504 -24.07 31.83 24.63
N GLN A 505 -24.42 32.92 25.30
CA GLN A 505 -25.39 32.98 26.38
C GLN A 505 -25.47 34.42 26.88
N ASP A 506 -26.62 35.06 26.61
CA ASP A 506 -27.38 35.84 27.60
C ASP A 506 -28.70 36.26 26.94
N GLU A 507 -29.73 35.42 27.13
CA GLU A 507 -31.13 35.82 27.02
C GLU A 507 -31.65 36.05 28.45
N GLU A 508 -31.84 37.32 28.81
CA GLU A 508 -32.83 37.75 29.81
C GLU A 508 -33.56 38.95 29.17
N TYR A 509 -34.79 38.71 28.69
CA TYR A 509 -36.03 39.43 29.08
C TYR A 509 -37.24 38.88 28.32
#